data_AF-A0A9R0VR25-F1
#
_entry.id   AF-A0A9R0VR25-F1
#
_cell.length_a   1.000
_cell.length_b   1.000
_cell.length_c   1.000
_cell.angle_alpha   90.00
_cell.angle_beta   90.00
_cell.angle_gamma   90.00
#
_symmetry.space_group_name_H-M   'P 1'
#
loop_
_entity.id
_entity.type
_entity.pdbx_description
1 polymer ?
#
loop_
_entity_poly.entity_id
_entity_poly.type
_entity_poly.pdbx_seq_one_letter_code
_entity_poly.pdbx_strand_id
1 'polypeptide(L)'
;MSGPKRGIDSHGNILIEYDMRIKTAEEEKHDLQLIDGASIIVSKDLQKCHTFTSRIYGDCGAVDFTASRLENAVEATLEVVISEVQNSFNLCLSCFTSGLNEEIRLFNGTIGESCGLKSQQPWDFYSKDED
;
A
#
# COMPACT_ATOMS: atom_id res chain seq x y z
N MET A 1 8.80 4.97 -9.71
CA MET A 1 8.65 4.43 -8.34
C MET A 1 7.50 3.46 -8.40
N SER A 2 7.68 2.21 -7.95
CA SER A 2 6.68 1.13 -7.94
C SER A 2 6.48 0.70 -6.50
N GLY A 3 5.37 1.06 -5.89
CA GLY A 3 4.93 0.65 -4.57
C GLY A 3 4.15 -0.68 -4.61
N PRO A 4 3.76 -1.21 -3.44
CA PRO A 4 3.17 -2.54 -3.37
C PRO A 4 1.77 -2.62 -4.00
N LYS A 5 1.48 -3.74 -4.68
CA LYS A 5 0.10 -4.11 -5.05
C LYS A 5 -0.77 -4.15 -3.79
N ARG A 6 -1.93 -3.49 -3.81
CA ARG A 6 -2.86 -3.40 -2.67
C ARG A 6 -3.78 -4.62 -2.51
N GLY A 7 -3.80 -5.54 -3.47
CA GLY A 7 -4.51 -6.81 -3.39
C GLY A 7 -3.53 -7.98 -3.56
N ILE A 8 -3.50 -8.88 -2.59
CA ILE A 8 -2.79 -10.15 -2.66
C ILE A 8 -3.88 -11.24 -2.69
N ASP A 9 -4.07 -11.86 -3.85
CA ASP A 9 -4.87 -13.10 -3.92
C ASP A 9 -4.00 -14.24 -3.40
N SER A 10 -4.38 -14.81 -2.26
CA SER A 10 -3.63 -15.91 -1.64
C SER A 10 -4.60 -16.92 -1.04
N HIS A 11 -4.37 -18.17 -1.41
CA HIS A 11 -5.07 -19.33 -0.88
C HIS A 11 -4.23 -19.95 0.25
N GLY A 12 -3.96 -19.18 1.31
CA GLY A 12 -3.10 -19.65 2.41
C GLY A 12 -2.66 -18.57 3.38
N ASN A 13 -1.61 -18.88 4.15
CA ASN A 13 -0.93 -17.88 4.96
C ASN A 13 -0.17 -16.92 4.02
N ILE A 14 -0.21 -15.62 4.32
CA ILE A 14 0.46 -14.58 3.54
C ILE A 14 1.76 -14.23 4.25
N LEU A 15 2.90 -14.41 3.58
CA LEU A 15 4.19 -13.88 4.03
C LEU A 15 4.38 -12.48 3.42
N ILE A 16 4.64 -11.49 4.25
CA ILE A 16 4.97 -10.13 3.83
C ILE A 16 6.40 -9.86 4.29
N GLU A 17 7.31 -9.71 3.33
CA GLU A 17 8.66 -9.21 3.55
C GLU A 17 8.71 -7.71 3.28
N TYR A 18 9.48 -6.99 4.08
CA TYR A 18 9.61 -5.54 3.99
C TYR A 18 11.03 -5.11 4.33
N ASP A 19 11.56 -4.18 3.53
CA ASP A 19 12.71 -3.33 3.86
C ASP A 19 12.28 -1.89 3.58
N MET A 20 11.88 -1.17 4.64
CA MET A 20 11.43 0.21 4.54
C MET A 20 12.50 1.15 5.11
N ARG A 21 12.71 2.26 4.41
CA ARG A 21 13.74 3.25 4.75
C ARG A 21 13.15 4.66 4.75
N ILE A 22 13.65 5.52 5.64
CA ILE A 22 13.33 6.95 5.65
C ILE A 22 14.25 7.64 4.65
N LYS A 23 13.67 8.22 3.61
CA LYS A 23 14.42 9.01 2.64
C LYS A 23 15.03 10.23 3.28
N THR A 24 16.33 10.39 3.11
CA THR A 24 17.08 11.58 3.48
C THR A 24 17.25 12.49 2.26
N ALA A 25 17.69 13.74 2.47
CA ALA A 25 18.00 14.65 1.36
C ALA A 25 19.33 14.31 0.66
N GLU A 26 20.01 13.25 1.12
CA GLU A 26 21.32 12.80 0.65
C GLU A 26 21.19 11.60 -0.31
N GLU A 27 22.31 10.98 -0.67
CA GLU A 27 22.32 9.74 -1.48
C GLU A 27 21.65 8.58 -0.74
N GLU A 28 21.03 7.63 -1.48
CA GLU A 28 20.28 6.48 -0.92
C GLU A 28 21.07 5.66 0.11
N LYS A 29 22.41 5.67 0.06
CA LYS A 29 23.29 5.01 1.06
C LYS A 29 23.16 5.59 2.47
N HIS A 30 22.59 6.78 2.61
CA HIS A 30 22.36 7.48 3.87
C HIS A 30 20.92 7.34 4.37
N ASP A 31 20.05 6.68 3.61
CA ASP A 31 18.68 6.44 4.04
C ASP A 31 18.67 5.53 5.28
N LEU A 32 17.99 6.01 6.33
CA LEU A 32 17.92 5.32 7.60
C LEU A 32 16.94 4.15 7.47
N GLN A 33 17.38 2.95 7.86
CA GLN A 33 16.50 1.78 7.91
C GLN A 33 15.42 2.02 8.96
N LEU A 34 14.16 2.08 8.51
CA LEU A 34 13.01 2.22 9.40
C LEU A 34 12.69 0.86 10.00
N ILE A 35 12.57 -0.15 9.14
CA ILE A 35 12.19 -1.51 9.50
C ILE A 35 12.64 -2.48 8.40
N ASP A 36 13.11 -3.66 8.80
CA ASP A 36 13.50 -4.75 7.92
C ASP A 36 13.07 -6.07 8.56
N GLY A 37 12.45 -6.95 7.78
CA GLY A 37 12.01 -8.25 8.24
C GLY A 37 10.82 -8.80 7.48
N ALA A 38 10.14 -9.75 8.11
CA ALA A 38 8.97 -10.39 7.53
C ALA A 38 7.89 -10.71 8.57
N SER A 39 6.64 -10.67 8.14
CA SER A 39 5.46 -10.99 8.94
C SER A 39 4.61 -12.03 8.22
N ILE A 40 4.07 -12.98 8.98
CA ILE A 40 3.11 -13.96 8.46
C ILE A 40 1.72 -13.57 8.93
N ILE A 41 0.80 -13.39 8.00
CA ILE A 41 -0.63 -13.25 8.26
C ILE A 41 -1.25 -14.63 8.06
N VAL A 42 -1.77 -15.23 9.12
CA VAL A 42 -2.43 -16.53 9.00
C VAL A 42 -3.88 -16.34 8.57
N SER A 43 -4.41 -17.29 7.79
CA SER A 43 -5.80 -17.22 7.29
C SER A 43 -6.83 -17.05 8.42
N LYS A 44 -6.51 -17.53 9.64
CA LYS A 44 -7.31 -17.33 10.85
C LYS A 44 -7.45 -15.86 11.25
N ASP A 45 -6.42 -15.05 11.06
CA ASP A 45 -6.45 -13.61 11.36
C ASP A 45 -7.44 -12.87 10.45
N LEU A 46 -7.73 -13.46 9.28
CA LEU A 46 -8.59 -12.91 8.24
C LEU A 46 -10.01 -13.54 8.18
N GLN A 47 -10.34 -14.45 9.10
CA GLN A 47 -11.55 -15.29 9.00
C GLN A 47 -12.89 -14.55 9.01
N LYS A 48 -12.99 -13.35 9.58
CA LYS A 48 -14.27 -12.63 9.72
C LYS A 48 -14.49 -11.53 8.67
N CYS A 49 -13.64 -11.42 7.64
CA CYS A 49 -13.61 -10.27 6.72
C CYS A 49 -13.57 -8.91 7.47
N HIS A 50 -13.11 -8.93 8.71
CA HIS A 50 -12.89 -7.75 9.51
C HIS A 50 -11.47 -7.25 9.29
N THR A 51 -11.35 -5.94 9.30
CA THR A 51 -10.09 -5.22 9.31
C THR A 51 -9.33 -5.53 10.59
N PHE A 52 -8.07 -5.93 10.45
CA PHE A 52 -7.14 -5.99 11.57
C PHE A 52 -6.01 -4.98 11.35
N THR A 53 -5.55 -4.39 12.43
CA THR A 53 -4.41 -3.49 12.44
C THR A 53 -3.35 -4.09 13.34
N SER A 54 -2.11 -4.09 12.87
CA SER A 54 -0.95 -4.52 13.64
C SER A 54 0.16 -3.49 13.50
N ARG A 55 0.95 -3.37 14.56
CA ARG A 55 2.07 -2.44 14.65
C ARG A 55 3.36 -3.24 14.62
N ILE A 56 4.24 -2.90 13.69
CA ILE A 56 5.58 -3.48 13.62
C ILE A 56 6.58 -2.41 14.07
N TYR A 57 7.41 -2.77 15.03
CA TYR A 57 8.46 -1.89 15.55
C TYR A 57 9.74 -2.17 14.78
N GLY A 58 10.37 -1.12 14.28
CA GLY A 58 11.72 -1.15 13.74
C GLY A 58 12.65 -0.23 14.53
N ASP A 59 13.89 -0.15 14.11
CA ASP A 59 14.96 0.50 14.87
C ASP A 59 14.77 2.03 14.96
N CYS A 60 14.21 2.62 13.92
CA CYS A 60 14.04 4.07 13.80
C CYS A 60 12.57 4.53 13.90
N GLY A 61 11.64 3.64 14.26
CA GLY A 61 10.22 3.97 14.37
C GLY A 61 9.29 2.76 14.38
N ALA A 62 8.01 3.00 14.17
CA ALA A 62 7.02 1.93 14.04
C ALA A 62 6.14 2.16 12.80
N VAL A 63 5.72 1.05 12.19
CA VAL A 63 4.83 1.04 11.04
C VAL A 63 3.55 0.32 11.45
N ASP A 64 2.43 1.02 11.34
CA ASP A 64 1.12 0.40 11.43
C ASP A 64 0.73 -0.12 10.05
N PHE A 65 0.31 -1.37 9.99
CA PHE A 65 -0.33 -1.93 8.80
C PHE A 65 -1.72 -2.42 9.14
N THR A 66 -2.62 -2.23 8.18
CA THR A 66 -4.00 -2.64 8.28
C THR A 66 -4.31 -3.55 7.09
N ALA A 67 -4.88 -4.71 7.37
CA ALA A 67 -5.25 -5.68 6.36
C ALA A 67 -6.66 -6.23 6.61
N SER A 68 -7.31 -6.64 5.54
CA SER A 68 -8.61 -7.27 5.56
C SER A 68 -8.76 -8.21 4.37
N ARG A 69 -9.62 -9.21 4.52
CA ARG A 69 -9.97 -10.13 3.45
C ARG A 69 -11.23 -9.63 2.76
N LEU A 70 -11.12 -9.38 1.47
CA LEU A 70 -12.24 -9.04 0.60
C LEU A 70 -12.63 -10.28 -0.20
N GLU A 71 -13.85 -10.79 -0.02
CA GLU A 71 -14.38 -11.87 -0.85
C GLU A 71 -14.94 -11.34 -2.15
N ASN A 72 -14.65 -12.03 -3.27
CA ASN A 72 -15.14 -11.67 -4.60
C ASN A 72 -14.80 -10.23 -5.01
N ALA A 73 -13.68 -9.70 -4.51
CA ALA A 73 -13.22 -8.37 -4.87
C ALA A 73 -12.85 -8.32 -6.35
N VAL A 74 -13.16 -7.18 -6.98
CA VAL A 74 -12.73 -6.88 -8.35
C VAL A 74 -11.69 -5.78 -8.27
N GLU A 75 -10.58 -5.95 -9.01
CA GLU A 75 -9.58 -4.90 -9.14
C GLU A 75 -10.16 -3.72 -9.92
N ALA A 76 -10.04 -2.52 -9.35
CA ALA A 76 -10.43 -1.28 -10.00
C ALA A 76 -9.25 -0.31 -10.01
N THR A 77 -8.88 0.17 -11.19
CA THR A 77 -7.84 1.18 -11.37
C THR A 77 -8.47 2.55 -11.52
N LEU A 78 -8.03 3.51 -10.71
CA LEU A 78 -8.39 4.91 -10.84
C LEU A 78 -7.17 5.75 -11.24
N GLU A 79 -7.29 6.47 -12.35
CA GLU A 79 -6.33 7.45 -12.84
C GLU A 79 -6.98 8.83 -12.83
N VAL A 80 -6.33 9.79 -12.18
CA VAL A 80 -6.78 11.18 -12.11
C VAL A 80 -5.72 12.05 -12.78
N VAL A 81 -6.11 12.80 -13.79
CA VAL A 81 -5.24 13.75 -14.47
C VAL A 81 -5.64 15.16 -14.06
N ILE A 82 -4.67 15.91 -13.56
CA ILE A 82 -4.81 17.33 -13.23
C ILE A 82 -4.18 18.10 -14.38
N SER A 83 -5.03 18.59 -15.30
CA SER A 83 -4.56 19.19 -16.54
C SER A 83 -4.03 20.62 -16.37
N GLU A 84 -4.65 21.40 -15.49
CA GLU A 84 -4.27 22.80 -15.26
C GLU A 84 -4.41 23.12 -13.76
N VAL A 85 -3.45 23.88 -13.23
CA VAL A 85 -3.43 24.33 -11.84
C VAL A 85 -3.11 25.83 -11.82
N GLN A 86 -4.06 26.64 -11.38
CA GLN A 86 -3.86 28.11 -11.29
C GLN A 86 -3.16 28.52 -9.99
N ASN A 87 -3.49 27.85 -8.89
CA ASN A 87 -2.88 28.00 -7.58
C ASN A 87 -2.82 26.63 -6.91
N SER A 88 -1.88 26.44 -5.99
CA SER A 88 -1.79 25.18 -5.26
C SER A 88 -3.06 24.88 -4.46
N PHE A 89 -3.51 23.63 -4.47
CA PHE A 89 -4.67 23.19 -3.69
C PHE A 89 -4.40 21.85 -3.01
N ASN A 90 -5.11 21.58 -1.92
CA ASN A 90 -5.05 20.28 -1.27
C ASN A 90 -6.07 19.33 -1.91
N LEU A 91 -5.61 18.16 -2.32
CA LEU A 91 -6.44 17.09 -2.87
C LEU A 91 -6.39 15.89 -1.93
N CYS A 92 -7.57 15.40 -1.56
CA CYS A 92 -7.74 14.14 -0.85
C CYS A 92 -8.63 13.23 -1.69
N LEU A 93 -8.14 12.03 -2.00
CA LEU A 93 -8.82 11.00 -2.74
C LEU A 93 -8.86 9.73 -1.88
N SER A 94 -10.07 9.21 -1.68
CA SER A 94 -10.30 8.01 -0.91
C SER A 94 -11.40 7.16 -1.52
N CYS A 95 -11.47 5.90 -1.10
CA CYS A 95 -12.53 4.99 -1.50
C CYS A 95 -13.02 4.13 -0.33
N PHE A 96 -14.22 3.59 -0.51
CA PHE A 96 -14.81 2.57 0.33
C PHE A 96 -15.08 1.36 -0.54
N THR A 97 -14.88 0.16 0.01
CA THR A 97 -15.23 -1.10 -0.65
C THR A 97 -16.27 -1.83 0.17
N SER A 98 -17.14 -2.59 -0.48
CA SER A 98 -18.08 -3.47 0.24
C SER A 98 -17.32 -4.43 1.16
N GLY A 99 -17.71 -4.50 2.43
CA GLY A 99 -17.03 -5.33 3.43
C GLY A 99 -15.93 -4.63 4.21
N LEU A 100 -15.59 -3.37 3.89
CA LEU A 100 -14.72 -2.51 4.69
C LEU A 100 -15.48 -1.29 5.17
N ASN A 101 -15.45 -1.04 6.48
CA ASN A 101 -16.03 0.16 7.08
C ASN A 101 -15.02 1.31 7.17
N GLU A 102 -13.74 1.00 7.00
CA GLU A 102 -12.64 1.95 7.04
C GLU A 102 -12.41 2.59 5.67
N GLU A 103 -12.18 3.90 5.68
CA GLU A 103 -11.81 4.67 4.49
C GLU A 103 -10.41 4.30 4.00
N ILE A 104 -10.31 3.88 2.74
CA ILE A 104 -9.01 3.64 2.10
C ILE A 104 -8.55 4.94 1.47
N ARG A 105 -7.50 5.56 2.03
CA ARG A 105 -6.87 6.73 1.41
C ARG A 105 -6.01 6.29 0.21
N LEU A 106 -6.31 6.88 -0.94
CA LEU A 106 -5.59 6.68 -2.20
C LEU A 106 -4.58 7.79 -2.43
N PHE A 107 -4.92 9.04 -2.08
CA PHE A 107 -4.04 10.20 -2.15
C PHE A 107 -4.45 11.23 -1.09
N ASN A 108 -3.48 11.90 -0.47
CA ASN A 108 -3.71 13.08 0.36
C ASN A 108 -2.47 13.97 0.29
N GLY A 109 -2.58 15.13 -0.35
CA GLY A 109 -1.44 16.02 -0.52
C GLY A 109 -1.79 17.32 -1.24
N THR A 110 -0.80 18.21 -1.31
CA THR A 110 -0.91 19.47 -2.03
C THR A 110 -0.49 19.27 -3.49
N ILE A 111 -1.34 19.72 -4.40
CA ILE A 111 -1.08 19.77 -5.84
C ILE A 111 -0.69 21.21 -6.19
N GLY A 112 0.53 21.40 -6.68
CA GLY A 112 1.04 22.70 -7.12
C GLY A 112 1.13 22.88 -8.64
N GLU A 113 1.06 21.79 -9.40
CA GLU A 113 1.28 21.75 -10.84
C GLU A 113 0.46 20.64 -11.51
N SER A 114 0.38 20.68 -12.84
CA SER A 114 -0.28 19.64 -13.62
C SER A 114 0.41 18.29 -13.44
N CYS A 115 -0.34 17.25 -13.11
CA CYS A 115 0.21 15.91 -12.87
C CYS A 115 -0.80 14.80 -13.17
N GLY A 116 -0.28 13.59 -13.40
CA GLY A 116 -1.08 12.37 -13.42
C GLY A 116 -0.94 11.61 -12.11
N LEU A 117 -2.06 11.35 -11.44
CA LEU A 117 -2.14 10.49 -10.26
C LEU A 117 -2.65 9.11 -10.70
N LYS A 118 -1.81 8.09 -10.58
CA LYS A 118 -2.19 6.69 -10.81
C LYS A 118 -2.19 5.95 -9.48
N SER A 119 -3.28 5.24 -9.21
CA SER A 119 -3.40 4.38 -8.02
C SER A 119 -2.76 2.99 -8.17
N GLN A 120 -2.01 2.72 -9.26
CA GLN A 120 -1.51 1.39 -9.59
C GLN A 120 0.02 1.35 -9.69
N GLN A 121 0.63 0.38 -9.02
CA GLN A 121 2.07 0.09 -9.07
C GLN A 121 2.23 -1.46 -9.18
N PRO A 122 2.93 -2.01 -10.19
CA PRO A 122 2.98 -3.45 -10.43
C PRO A 122 4.19 -4.14 -9.74
N TRP A 123 3.97 -5.38 -9.27
CA TRP A 123 5.02 -6.40 -9.19
C TRP A 123 4.82 -7.41 -10.32
N ASP A 124 5.89 -7.66 -11.06
CA ASP A 124 6.04 -8.81 -11.96
C ASP A 124 6.49 -10.00 -11.10
N PHE A 125 5.66 -11.04 -11.02
CA PHE A 125 6.13 -12.36 -10.56
C PHE A 125 6.08 -13.31 -11.76
N TYR A 126 7.27 -13.76 -12.18
CA TYR A 126 7.37 -15.00 -12.95
C TYR A 126 6.97 -16.15 -12.02
N SER A 127 5.82 -16.77 -12.26
CA SER A 127 5.65 -18.17 -11.86
C SER A 127 6.58 -18.99 -12.73
N LYS A 128 7.66 -19.51 -12.14
CA LYS A 128 8.20 -20.78 -12.61
C LYS A 128 7.19 -21.83 -12.17
N ASP A 129 6.50 -22.40 -13.15
CA ASP A 129 5.95 -23.73 -13.01
C ASP A 129 7.10 -24.66 -12.59
N GLU A 130 6.98 -25.27 -11.42
CA GLU A 130 7.73 -26.48 -11.09
C GLU A 130 6.73 -27.63 -10.96
N ASP A 131 6.81 -28.49 -11.98
CA ASP A 131 6.41 -29.89 -12.17
C ASP A 131 5.00 -30.39 -11.78
#